data_AF-A0AAE0N403-F1
#
_entry.id   AF-A0AAE0N403-F1
#
_cell.length_a   1.000
_cell.length_b   1.000
_cell.length_c   1.000
_cell.angle_alpha   90.00
_cell.angle_beta   90.00
_cell.angle_gamma   90.00
#
_symmetry.space_group_name_H-M   'P 1'
#
loop_
_entity.id
_entity.type
_entity.pdbx_description
1 polymer ?
#
loop_
_entity_poly.entity_id
_entity_poly.type
_entity_poly.pdbx_seq_one_letter_code
_entity_poly.pdbx_strand_id
1 'polypeptide(L)'
;MLAVQRAVVPSAGWACDPLTLARIAYLEALMLLVVYCGMVMQFDVVAAVGVGLGLSEPEDWPPLFGSLADCYTVGNVWGRFWHQYIRQPSLGVSHYLIRALHIQPHSQLAYFTHLATAFVISDFFHVLSVGSVSPGFLPLSSLVAHMSRFFLVQPLATAAESIVMRLYARHVQPRLLPSLGEQKQIPRDMSGKSDGGKAASVPTVGESDGSAIPKDMPSQHDTNSERKRKALQALLRVSCRMFGYLWVLCWFVVTGWPFVKAYMHVRMADWGLPYSIFGKLVVLGERAEVLGFCIM
;
A
#
# COMPACT_ATOMS: atom_id res chain seq x y z
N MET A 1 -24.52 -32.33 -15.14
CA MET A 1 -24.84 -30.89 -15.02
C MET A 1 -25.34 -30.64 -13.61
N LEU A 2 -24.46 -30.19 -12.71
CA LEU A 2 -24.90 -29.75 -11.38
C LEU A 2 -25.66 -28.44 -11.56
N ALA A 3 -26.95 -28.46 -11.24
CA ALA A 3 -27.78 -27.27 -11.26
C ALA A 3 -27.14 -26.23 -10.34
N VAL A 4 -26.73 -25.11 -10.93
CA VAL A 4 -26.21 -23.94 -10.23
C VAL A 4 -27.32 -23.45 -9.32
N GLN A 5 -27.28 -23.87 -8.05
CA GLN A 5 -28.13 -23.28 -7.02
C GLN A 5 -27.66 -21.84 -6.87
N ARG A 6 -28.41 -20.90 -7.49
CA ARG A 6 -28.17 -19.47 -7.38
C ARG A 6 -28.05 -19.12 -5.90
N ALA A 7 -26.90 -18.58 -5.49
CA ALA A 7 -26.77 -17.96 -4.19
C ALA A 7 -27.92 -16.94 -4.04
N VAL A 8 -28.70 -17.07 -2.98
CA VAL A 8 -29.76 -16.11 -2.65
C VAL A 8 -29.04 -14.83 -2.24
N VAL A 9 -28.89 -13.90 -3.20
CA VAL A 9 -28.53 -12.52 -2.89
C VAL A 9 -29.62 -12.02 -1.94
N PRO A 10 -29.26 -11.47 -0.77
CA PRO A 10 -30.27 -11.00 0.17
C PRO A 10 -31.23 -10.01 -0.52
N SER A 11 -32.51 -10.03 -0.13
CA SER A 11 -33.57 -9.20 -0.73
C SER A 11 -33.27 -7.71 -0.65
N ALA A 12 -33.90 -6.91 -1.54
CA ALA A 12 -33.78 -5.45 -1.54
C ALA A 12 -33.89 -4.87 -0.11
N GLY A 13 -32.86 -4.15 0.34
CA GLY A 13 -32.79 -3.56 1.68
C GLY A 13 -31.70 -4.13 2.61
N TRP A 14 -31.07 -5.25 2.25
CA TRP A 14 -30.01 -5.87 3.07
C TRP A 14 -28.81 -4.96 3.36
N ALA A 15 -28.51 -4.03 2.45
CA ALA A 15 -27.41 -3.09 2.60
C ALA A 15 -27.60 -2.08 3.74
N CYS A 16 -28.80 -2.02 4.33
CA CYS A 16 -29.13 -1.15 5.46
C CYS A 16 -29.48 -1.93 6.72
N ASP A 17 -29.48 -3.26 6.70
CA ASP A 17 -29.76 -4.09 7.88
C ASP A 17 -28.50 -4.17 8.77
N PRO A 18 -28.54 -3.67 10.03
CA PRO A 18 -27.35 -3.59 10.87
C PRO A 18 -26.77 -4.97 11.20
N LEU A 19 -27.59 -6.01 11.35
CA LEU A 19 -27.12 -7.37 11.61
C LEU A 19 -26.41 -7.95 10.38
N THR A 20 -26.97 -7.75 9.19
CA THR A 20 -26.34 -8.14 7.93
C THR A 20 -25.02 -7.40 7.71
N LEU A 21 -24.98 -6.08 7.96
CA LEU A 21 -23.75 -5.30 7.85
C LEU A 21 -22.68 -5.74 8.85
N ALA A 22 -23.06 -6.01 10.10
CA ALA A 22 -22.14 -6.54 11.11
C ALA A 22 -21.58 -7.92 10.69
N ARG A 23 -22.43 -8.80 10.13
CA ARG A 23 -21.99 -10.09 9.61
C ARG A 23 -21.04 -9.95 8.42
N ILE A 24 -21.31 -9.03 7.49
CA ILE A 24 -20.43 -8.77 6.35
C ILE A 24 -19.08 -8.23 6.83
N ALA A 25 -19.07 -7.24 7.74
CA ALA A 25 -17.85 -6.71 8.31
C ALA A 25 -17.02 -7.79 9.03
N TYR A 26 -17.68 -8.68 9.78
CA TYR A 26 -17.03 -9.84 10.41
C TYR A 26 -16.41 -10.78 9.37
N LEU A 27 -17.15 -11.14 8.32
CA LEU A 27 -16.66 -12.03 7.25
C LEU A 27 -15.51 -11.40 6.46
N GLU A 28 -15.55 -10.09 6.19
CA GLU A 28 -14.47 -9.35 5.55
C GLU A 28 -13.22 -9.31 6.42
N ALA A 29 -13.37 -9.02 7.73
CA ALA A 29 -12.26 -9.03 8.67
C ALA A 29 -11.62 -10.42 8.79
N LEU A 30 -12.45 -11.47 8.85
CA LEU A 30 -11.99 -12.85 8.87
C LEU A 30 -11.29 -13.23 7.55
N MET A 31 -11.86 -12.89 6.41
CA MET A 31 -11.25 -13.10 5.10
C MET A 31 -9.90 -12.40 5.00
N LEU A 32 -9.82 -11.12 5.40
CA LEU A 32 -8.58 -10.35 5.39
C LEU A 32 -7.52 -11.02 6.27
N LEU A 33 -7.89 -11.46 7.48
CA LEU A 33 -6.98 -12.16 8.39
C LEU A 33 -6.49 -13.49 7.80
N VAL A 34 -7.40 -14.32 7.27
CA VAL A 34 -7.06 -15.61 6.67
C VAL A 34 -6.16 -15.43 5.45
N VAL A 35 -6.46 -14.45 4.59
CA VAL A 35 -5.64 -14.12 3.42
C VAL A 35 -4.27 -13.63 3.85
N TYR A 36 -4.20 -12.70 4.81
CA TYR A 36 -2.95 -12.18 5.34
C TYR A 36 -2.07 -13.32 5.89
N CYS A 37 -2.60 -14.11 6.83
CA CYS A 37 -1.86 -15.21 7.43
C CYS A 37 -1.48 -16.29 6.41
N GLY A 38 -2.39 -16.62 5.49
CA GLY A 38 -2.15 -17.62 4.45
C GLY A 38 -1.02 -17.20 3.50
N MET A 39 -0.99 -15.93 3.11
CA MET A 39 0.06 -15.40 2.23
C MET A 39 1.41 -15.30 2.94
N VAL A 40 1.44 -14.82 4.19
CA VAL A 40 2.68 -14.81 4.99
C VAL A 40 3.22 -16.22 5.12
N MET A 41 2.38 -17.18 5.52
CA MET A 41 2.79 -18.57 5.67
C MET A 41 3.33 -19.17 4.36
N GLN A 42 2.65 -18.95 3.24
CA GLN A 42 3.11 -19.42 1.92
C GLN A 42 4.46 -18.80 1.54
N PHE A 43 4.61 -17.49 1.74
CA PHE A 43 5.83 -16.77 1.45
C PHE A 43 7.00 -17.28 2.31
N ASP A 44 6.79 -17.41 3.63
CA ASP A 44 7.81 -17.85 4.58
C ASP A 44 8.23 -19.31 4.34
N VAL A 45 7.31 -20.19 3.94
CA VAL A 45 7.64 -21.58 3.57
C VAL A 45 8.55 -21.63 2.34
N VAL A 46 8.23 -20.84 1.30
CA VAL A 46 9.06 -20.77 0.09
C VAL A 46 10.42 -20.15 0.43
N ALA A 47 10.45 -19.11 1.27
CA ALA A 47 11.68 -18.48 1.76
C ALA A 47 12.57 -19.49 2.51
N ALA A 48 11.99 -20.22 3.46
CA ALA A 48 12.71 -21.23 4.26
C ALA A 48 13.29 -22.34 3.37
N VAL A 49 12.55 -22.81 2.37
CA VAL A 49 13.05 -23.79 1.40
C VAL A 49 14.16 -23.20 0.53
N GLY A 50 13.99 -21.99 0.00
CA GLY A 50 14.98 -21.33 -0.84
C GLY A 50 16.31 -21.10 -0.12
N VAL A 51 16.25 -20.57 1.09
CA VAL A 51 17.42 -20.37 1.97
C VAL A 51 18.02 -21.71 2.39
N GLY A 52 17.21 -22.68 2.78
CA GLY A 52 17.68 -24.01 3.20
C GLY A 52 18.38 -24.79 2.08
N LEU A 53 18.01 -24.54 0.82
CA LEU A 53 18.67 -25.10 -0.36
C LEU A 53 19.85 -24.26 -0.88
N GLY A 54 20.13 -23.11 -0.26
CA GLY A 54 21.20 -22.19 -0.68
C GLY A 54 20.92 -21.46 -2.00
N LEU A 55 19.64 -21.31 -2.39
CA LEU A 55 19.25 -20.61 -3.62
C LEU A 55 19.14 -19.09 -3.46
N SER A 56 19.02 -18.61 -2.22
CA SER A 56 18.81 -17.20 -1.86
C SER A 56 19.27 -16.96 -0.42
N GLU A 57 19.54 -15.71 -0.07
CA GLU A 57 19.84 -15.29 1.30
C GLU A 57 18.56 -14.82 2.02
N PRO A 58 18.47 -14.87 3.36
CA PRO A 58 17.31 -14.37 4.10
C PRO A 58 16.93 -12.92 3.75
N GLU A 59 17.90 -12.09 3.42
CA GLU A 59 17.74 -10.69 3.04
C GLU A 59 16.99 -10.50 1.71
N ASP A 60 16.97 -11.53 0.85
CA ASP A 60 16.22 -11.54 -0.42
C ASP A 60 14.70 -11.68 -0.21
N TRP A 61 14.27 -12.01 1.01
CA TRP A 61 12.87 -12.25 1.37
C TRP A 61 12.34 -11.17 2.32
N PRO A 62 12.19 -9.91 1.87
CA PRO A 62 11.68 -8.84 2.71
C PRO A 62 10.22 -9.13 3.13
N PRO A 63 9.75 -8.51 4.24
CA PRO A 63 8.39 -8.70 4.71
C PRO A 63 7.34 -8.47 3.62
N LEU A 64 6.41 -9.43 3.50
CA LEU A 64 5.36 -9.41 2.49
C LEU A 64 4.43 -8.19 2.59
N PHE A 65 4.21 -7.77 3.84
CA PHE A 65 3.36 -6.65 4.20
C PHE A 65 4.15 -5.57 4.93
N GLY A 66 3.81 -4.32 4.67
CA GLY A 66 4.39 -3.17 5.35
C GLY A 66 3.73 -2.84 6.69
N SER A 67 3.94 -1.60 7.15
CA SER A 67 3.33 -1.11 8.39
C SER A 67 1.91 -0.58 8.18
N LEU A 68 0.98 -0.99 9.05
CA LEU A 68 -0.36 -0.40 9.13
C LEU A 68 -0.32 1.11 9.44
N ALA A 69 0.75 1.58 10.09
CA ALA A 69 0.92 3.00 10.43
C ALA A 69 1.15 3.90 9.19
N ASP A 70 1.40 3.30 8.03
CA ASP A 70 1.54 4.02 6.76
C ASP A 70 0.23 4.04 5.94
N CYS A 71 -0.80 3.30 6.34
CA CYS A 71 -2.06 3.12 5.61
C CYS A 71 -3.03 4.32 5.68
N TYR A 72 -2.50 5.55 5.70
CA TYR A 72 -3.30 6.79 5.72
C TYR A 72 -3.57 7.36 4.32
N THR A 73 -3.16 6.67 3.26
CA THR A 73 -3.58 6.95 1.87
C THR A 73 -3.79 5.61 1.15
N VAL A 74 -4.72 5.57 0.19
CA VAL A 74 -4.98 4.41 -0.68
C VAL A 74 -3.71 4.05 -1.44
N GLY A 75 -2.98 5.06 -1.93
CA GLY A 75 -1.67 4.85 -2.55
C GLY A 75 -0.66 4.15 -1.63
N ASN A 76 -0.65 4.45 -0.32
CA ASN A 76 0.22 3.77 0.64
C ASN A 76 -0.27 2.36 0.97
N VAL A 77 -1.58 2.14 1.08
CA VAL A 77 -2.15 0.80 1.31
C VAL A 77 -1.63 -0.15 0.23
N TRP A 78 -1.73 0.23 -1.05
CA TRP A 78 -1.28 -0.63 -2.14
C TRP A 78 0.22 -0.57 -2.40
N GLY A 79 0.84 0.60 -2.24
CA GLY A 79 2.23 0.83 -2.61
C GLY A 79 3.26 0.53 -1.51
N ARG A 80 2.84 0.38 -0.26
CA ARG A 80 3.72 0.15 0.89
C ARG A 80 3.27 -0.99 1.80
N PHE A 81 1.97 -1.21 1.94
CA PHE A 81 1.44 -2.21 2.86
C PHE A 81 1.12 -3.54 2.19
N TRP A 82 0.30 -3.54 1.13
CA TRP A 82 -0.28 -4.75 0.55
C TRP A 82 0.59 -5.38 -0.54
N HIS A 83 0.71 -6.71 -0.54
CA HIS A 83 1.37 -7.53 -1.58
C HIS A 83 2.68 -6.93 -2.15
N GLN A 84 3.73 -6.78 -1.34
CA GLN A 84 4.94 -6.10 -1.85
C GLN A 84 5.70 -6.89 -2.93
N TYR A 85 5.60 -8.22 -2.93
CA TYR A 85 6.29 -9.10 -3.89
C TYR A 85 5.82 -8.95 -5.35
N ILE A 86 4.57 -8.56 -5.62
CA ILE A 86 4.05 -8.39 -6.99
C ILE A 86 4.52 -7.08 -7.65
N ARG A 87 5.15 -6.19 -6.87
CA ARG A 87 5.59 -4.88 -7.32
C ARG A 87 6.61 -4.98 -8.45
N GLN A 88 7.65 -5.80 -8.28
CA GLN A 88 8.73 -5.92 -9.27
C GLN A 88 8.24 -6.49 -10.62
N PRO A 89 7.48 -7.61 -10.66
CA PRO A 89 6.90 -8.09 -11.92
C PRO A 89 6.01 -7.04 -12.61
N SER A 90 5.18 -6.34 -11.84
CA SER A 90 4.28 -5.30 -12.37
C SER A 90 5.05 -4.09 -12.92
N LEU A 91 6.16 -3.72 -12.28
CA LEU A 91 7.05 -2.66 -12.77
C LEU A 91 7.71 -3.03 -14.10
N GLY A 92 8.12 -4.29 -14.27
CA GLY A 92 8.67 -4.77 -15.54
C GLY A 92 7.73 -4.54 -16.72
N VAL A 93 6.46 -4.94 -16.58
CA VAL A 93 5.43 -4.76 -17.62
C VAL A 93 5.13 -3.29 -17.88
N SER A 94 4.98 -2.49 -16.82
CA SER A 94 4.66 -1.06 -16.97
C SER A 94 5.81 -0.27 -17.58
N HIS A 95 7.07 -0.58 -17.26
CA HIS A 95 8.22 0.01 -17.93
C HIS A 95 8.26 -0.31 -19.41
N TYR A 96 7.90 -1.53 -19.81
CA TYR A 96 7.75 -1.88 -21.22
C TYR A 96 6.67 -1.01 -21.89
N LEU A 97 5.49 -0.86 -21.28
CA LEU A 97 4.40 -0.04 -21.82
C LEU A 97 4.80 1.44 -21.95
N ILE A 98 5.47 2.00 -20.94
CA ILE A 98 5.96 3.39 -20.96
C ILE A 98 6.90 3.62 -22.15
N ARG A 99 7.82 2.68 -22.40
CA ARG A 99 8.73 2.76 -23.56
C ARG A 99 7.99 2.60 -24.88
N ALA A 100 7.11 1.60 -24.99
CA ALA A 100 6.36 1.32 -26.21
C ALA A 100 5.45 2.49 -26.62
N LEU A 101 4.86 3.17 -25.64
CA LEU A 101 3.96 4.32 -25.86
C LEU A 101 4.68 5.68 -25.85
N HIS A 102 6.02 5.70 -25.76
CA HIS A 102 6.83 6.93 -25.69
C HIS A 102 6.38 7.90 -24.58
N ILE A 103 5.91 7.36 -23.45
CA ILE A 103 5.50 8.17 -22.30
C ILE A 103 6.74 8.75 -21.62
N GLN A 104 6.73 10.05 -21.37
CA GLN A 104 7.85 10.73 -20.71
C GLN A 104 8.12 10.11 -19.32
N PRO A 105 9.35 9.62 -19.04
CA PRO A 105 9.71 9.09 -17.74
C PRO A 105 9.48 10.12 -16.62
N HIS A 106 9.12 9.64 -15.44
CA HIS A 106 8.82 10.48 -14.25
C HIS A 106 7.66 11.48 -14.41
N SER A 107 6.90 11.42 -15.52
CA SER A 107 5.67 12.17 -15.67
C SER A 107 4.53 11.60 -14.81
N GLN A 108 3.47 12.38 -14.59
CA GLN A 108 2.25 11.89 -13.95
C GLN A 108 1.59 10.77 -14.75
N LEU A 109 1.72 10.81 -16.09
CA LEU A 109 1.22 9.76 -16.95
C LEU A 109 2.00 8.45 -16.73
N ALA A 110 3.33 8.49 -16.65
CA ALA A 110 4.14 7.32 -16.33
C ALA A 110 3.76 6.71 -14.97
N TYR A 111 3.57 7.55 -13.95
CA TYR A 111 3.10 7.11 -12.63
C TYR A 111 1.73 6.41 -12.72
N PHE A 112 0.78 7.01 -13.44
CA PHE A 112 -0.54 6.40 -13.65
C PHE A 112 -0.46 5.09 -14.44
N THR A 113 0.42 5.00 -15.44
CA THR A 113 0.66 3.76 -16.19
C THR A 113 1.16 2.65 -15.27
N HIS A 114 2.15 2.91 -14.40
CA HIS A 114 2.60 1.93 -13.41
C HIS A 114 1.45 1.40 -12.55
N LEU A 115 0.62 2.31 -12.05
CA LEU A 115 -0.51 1.98 -11.19
C LEU A 115 -1.58 1.19 -11.93
N ALA A 116 -2.00 1.66 -13.09
CA ALA A 116 -2.99 0.99 -13.94
C ALA A 116 -2.54 -0.42 -14.34
N THR A 117 -1.27 -0.59 -14.74
CA THR A 117 -0.72 -1.91 -15.06
C THR A 117 -0.78 -2.86 -13.86
N ALA A 118 -0.37 -2.42 -12.67
CA ALA A 118 -0.41 -3.25 -11.47
C ALA A 118 -1.84 -3.70 -11.13
N PHE A 119 -2.82 -2.81 -11.25
CA PHE A 119 -4.23 -3.14 -10.97
C PHE A 119 -4.89 -3.99 -12.05
N VAL A 120 -4.54 -3.83 -13.32
CA VAL A 120 -5.00 -4.72 -14.40
C VAL A 120 -4.45 -6.13 -14.22
N ILE A 121 -3.16 -6.27 -13.88
CA ILE A 121 -2.57 -7.57 -13.56
C ILE A 121 -3.26 -8.21 -12.35
N SER A 122 -3.50 -7.42 -11.31
CA SER A 122 -4.21 -7.89 -10.11
C SER A 122 -5.63 -8.36 -10.44
N ASP A 123 -6.39 -7.57 -11.20
CA ASP A 123 -7.74 -7.94 -11.66
C ASP A 123 -7.74 -9.28 -12.41
N PHE A 124 -6.82 -9.43 -13.38
CA PHE A 124 -6.68 -10.66 -14.14
C PHE A 124 -6.47 -11.88 -13.25
N PHE A 125 -5.54 -11.82 -12.29
CA PHE A 125 -5.27 -12.94 -11.39
C PHE A 125 -6.42 -13.20 -10.39
N HIS A 126 -7.15 -12.17 -9.97
CA HIS A 126 -8.33 -12.36 -9.12
C HIS A 126 -9.51 -12.97 -9.88
N VAL A 127 -9.74 -12.59 -11.13
CA VAL A 127 -10.75 -13.25 -11.99
C VAL A 127 -10.35 -14.71 -12.24
N LEU A 128 -9.08 -14.94 -12.60
CA LEU A 128 -8.57 -16.29 -12.89
C LEU A 128 -8.68 -17.20 -11.67
N SER A 129 -8.17 -16.76 -10.51
CA SER A 129 -8.18 -17.57 -9.29
C SER A 129 -9.59 -17.94 -8.86
N VAL A 130 -10.51 -16.97 -8.74
CA VAL A 130 -11.90 -17.22 -8.33
C VAL A 130 -12.63 -18.07 -9.37
N GLY A 131 -12.40 -17.82 -10.66
CA GLY A 131 -13.00 -18.59 -11.75
C GLY A 131 -12.57 -20.05 -11.77
N SER A 132 -11.30 -20.33 -11.42
CA SER A 132 -10.74 -21.69 -11.39
C SER A 132 -11.19 -22.50 -10.16
N VAL A 133 -11.33 -21.86 -8.98
CA VAL A 133 -11.70 -22.56 -7.75
C VAL A 133 -13.21 -22.74 -7.58
N SER A 134 -14.03 -21.95 -8.28
CA SER A 134 -15.49 -21.99 -8.17
C SER A 134 -16.18 -21.95 -9.52
N PRO A 135 -15.88 -22.92 -10.42
CA PRO A 135 -16.47 -22.95 -11.74
C PRO A 135 -18.00 -23.08 -11.64
N GLY A 136 -18.72 -22.20 -12.32
CA GLY A 136 -20.18 -22.26 -12.44
C GLY A 136 -20.98 -21.55 -11.34
N PHE A 137 -20.35 -21.01 -10.29
CA PHE A 137 -21.05 -20.26 -9.23
C PHE A 137 -21.51 -18.87 -9.70
N LEU A 138 -20.73 -18.22 -10.57
CA LEU A 138 -21.04 -16.92 -11.12
C LEU A 138 -20.71 -16.93 -12.63
N PRO A 139 -21.57 -16.37 -13.50
CA PRO A 139 -21.21 -16.19 -14.91
C PRO A 139 -19.91 -15.39 -15.03
N LEU A 140 -19.01 -15.81 -15.94
CA LEU A 140 -17.69 -15.19 -16.10
C LEU A 140 -17.78 -13.67 -16.32
N SER A 141 -18.76 -13.21 -17.11
CA SER A 141 -18.99 -11.78 -17.34
C SER A 141 -19.30 -11.00 -16.07
N SER A 142 -20.06 -11.59 -15.14
CA SER A 142 -20.37 -10.99 -13.84
C SER A 142 -19.16 -11.02 -12.90
N LEU A 143 -18.36 -12.10 -12.94
CA LEU A 143 -17.12 -12.17 -12.16
C LEU A 143 -16.14 -11.09 -12.60
N VAL A 144 -15.87 -10.99 -13.90
CA VAL A 144 -15.04 -9.94 -14.49
C VAL A 144 -15.58 -8.58 -14.10
N ALA A 145 -16.88 -8.31 -14.31
CA ALA A 145 -17.45 -7.01 -13.99
C ALA A 145 -17.39 -6.66 -12.48
N HIS A 146 -17.39 -7.63 -11.58
CA HIS A 146 -17.24 -7.37 -10.14
C HIS A 146 -15.78 -7.10 -9.76
N MET A 147 -14.84 -7.93 -10.21
CA MET A 147 -13.41 -7.76 -9.92
C MET A 147 -12.87 -6.48 -10.56
N SER A 148 -13.15 -6.26 -11.85
CA SER A 148 -12.63 -5.11 -12.58
C SER A 148 -13.12 -3.79 -12.00
N ARG A 149 -14.38 -3.72 -11.53
CA ARG A 149 -14.88 -2.50 -10.86
C ARG A 149 -14.12 -2.19 -9.57
N PHE A 150 -13.73 -3.22 -8.80
CA PHE A 150 -12.96 -3.03 -7.58
C PHE A 150 -11.52 -2.64 -7.87
N PHE A 151 -10.82 -3.33 -8.77
CA PHE A 151 -9.39 -3.07 -9.00
C PHE A 151 -9.14 -1.82 -9.84
N LEU A 152 -9.94 -1.59 -10.89
CA LEU A 152 -9.69 -0.47 -11.81
C LEU A 152 -10.10 0.90 -11.26
N VAL A 153 -10.86 0.97 -10.16
CA VAL A 153 -11.16 2.24 -9.48
C VAL A 153 -10.00 2.69 -8.57
N GLN A 154 -9.17 1.78 -8.06
CA GLN A 154 -8.09 2.10 -7.11
C GLN A 154 -7.06 3.13 -7.62
N PRO A 155 -6.63 3.11 -8.91
CA PRO A 155 -5.77 4.15 -9.46
C PRO A 155 -6.35 5.56 -9.34
N LEU A 156 -7.68 5.69 -9.42
CA LEU A 156 -8.36 6.98 -9.37
C LEU A 156 -8.26 7.63 -7.99
N ALA A 157 -8.36 6.84 -6.92
CA ALA A 157 -8.12 7.32 -5.55
C ALA A 157 -6.72 7.92 -5.42
N THR A 158 -5.72 7.20 -5.90
CA THR A 158 -4.32 7.61 -5.78
C THR A 158 -4.03 8.88 -6.61
N ALA A 159 -4.67 9.01 -7.77
CA ALA A 159 -4.62 10.23 -8.57
C ALA A 159 -5.28 11.42 -7.85
N ALA A 160 -6.46 11.22 -7.24
CA ALA A 160 -7.16 12.23 -6.46
C ALA A 160 -6.33 12.67 -5.23
N GLU A 161 -5.80 11.72 -4.47
CA GLU A 161 -4.87 11.96 -3.36
C GLU A 161 -3.67 12.81 -3.79
N SER A 162 -3.06 12.47 -4.93
CA SER A 162 -1.92 13.22 -5.48
C SER A 162 -2.30 14.66 -5.82
N ILE A 163 -3.50 14.90 -6.35
CA ILE A 163 -4.01 16.26 -6.64
C ILE A 163 -4.22 17.02 -5.33
N VAL A 164 -4.93 16.44 -4.36
CA VAL A 164 -5.22 17.08 -3.07
C VAL A 164 -3.94 17.43 -2.33
N MET A 165 -2.98 16.51 -2.26
CA MET A 165 -1.68 16.75 -1.61
C MET A 165 -0.90 17.87 -2.30
N ARG A 166 -0.92 17.94 -3.64
CA ARG A 166 -0.30 19.04 -4.39
C ARG A 166 -0.97 20.39 -4.10
N LEU A 167 -2.30 20.43 -4.05
CA LEU A 167 -3.05 21.65 -3.74
C LEU A 167 -2.80 22.11 -2.30
N TYR A 168 -2.76 21.17 -1.35
CA TYR A 168 -2.43 21.46 0.05
C TYR A 168 -1.03 22.05 0.19
N ALA A 169 -0.02 21.42 -0.41
CA ALA A 169 1.36 21.90 -0.37
C ALA A 169 1.53 23.28 -1.01
N ARG A 170 0.77 23.58 -2.07
CA ARG A 170 0.84 24.88 -2.78
C ARG A 170 0.10 26.00 -2.08
N HIS A 171 -1.09 25.74 -1.54
CA HIS A 171 -2.00 26.80 -1.10
C HIS A 171 -2.20 26.89 0.41
N VAL A 172 -2.05 25.78 1.14
CA VAL A 172 -2.41 25.70 2.56
C VAL A 172 -1.15 25.72 3.43
N GLN A 173 -0.15 24.89 3.10
CA GLN A 173 1.08 24.78 3.87
C GLN A 173 1.85 26.12 4.00
N PRO A 174 2.02 26.94 2.95
CA PRO A 174 2.72 28.23 3.07
C PRO A 174 1.98 29.24 3.95
N ARG A 175 0.64 29.18 4.00
CA ARG A 175 -0.18 30.07 4.83
C ARG A 175 -0.13 29.68 6.31
N LEU A 176 -0.04 28.38 6.60
CA LEU A 176 0.06 27.84 7.96
C LEU A 176 1.49 27.92 8.53
N LEU A 177 2.51 27.89 7.67
CA LEU A 177 3.92 27.95 8.06
C LEU A 177 4.68 29.00 7.21
N PRO A 178 4.42 30.31 7.39
CA PRO A 178 4.96 31.38 6.53
C PRO A 178 6.50 31.41 6.46
N SER A 179 7.18 31.08 7.56
CA SER A 179 8.65 31.22 7.68
C SER A 179 9.49 30.10 7.05
N LEU A 180 8.88 29.12 6.38
CA LEU A 180 9.64 28.12 5.60
C LEU A 180 9.98 28.62 4.17
N GLY A 181 9.33 29.69 3.71
CA GLY A 181 9.57 30.28 2.39
C GLY A 181 10.57 31.45 2.37
N GLU A 182 10.89 32.04 3.52
CA GLU A 182 11.74 33.25 3.59
C GLU A 182 13.23 32.99 3.83
N GLN A 183 13.64 31.77 4.18
CA GLN A 183 15.06 31.42 4.36
C GLN A 183 15.72 30.90 3.06
N LYS A 184 15.83 31.79 2.07
CA LYS A 184 16.89 31.92 1.02
C LYS A 184 16.33 32.49 -0.29
N GLN A 185 16.16 33.80 -0.33
CA GLN A 185 16.64 34.57 -1.47
C GLN A 185 17.67 35.57 -0.94
N ILE A 186 18.90 35.10 -0.78
CA ILE A 186 20.05 36.01 -0.77
C ILE A 186 20.13 36.54 -2.20
N PRO A 187 20.05 37.87 -2.43
CA PRO A 187 20.23 38.44 -3.76
C PRO A 187 21.60 38.00 -4.30
N ARG A 188 21.62 37.30 -5.45
CA ARG A 188 22.83 37.13 -6.25
C ARG A 188 23.04 38.43 -7.02
N ASP A 189 23.74 39.37 -6.42
CA ASP A 189 24.39 40.45 -7.17
C ASP A 189 25.68 40.88 -6.45
N MET A 190 26.68 41.17 -7.28
CA MET A 190 27.96 41.82 -7.01
C MET A 190 29.11 40.91 -6.53
N SER A 191 29.75 40.23 -7.50
CA SER A 191 31.20 40.42 -7.65
C SER A 191 31.59 40.38 -9.12
N GLY A 192 32.05 41.52 -9.60
CA GLY A 192 32.62 41.69 -10.93
C GLY A 192 33.90 40.89 -11.15
N LYS A 193 34.23 40.81 -12.44
CA LYS A 193 35.47 40.32 -13.04
C LYS A 193 36.74 40.73 -12.29
N SER A 194 37.74 39.83 -12.25
CA SER A 194 39.14 40.16 -12.55
C SER A 194 39.95 38.88 -12.77
N ASP A 195 40.79 38.93 -13.80
CA ASP A 195 41.65 37.88 -14.35
C ASP A 195 42.84 37.48 -13.44
N GLY A 196 43.43 36.31 -13.75
CA GLY A 196 44.89 36.18 -13.90
C GLY A 196 45.71 35.57 -12.74
N GLY A 197 46.43 34.49 -13.05
CA GLY A 197 47.82 34.31 -12.59
C GLY A 197 48.08 33.35 -11.41
N LYS A 198 48.59 32.15 -11.73
CA LYS A 198 49.36 31.29 -10.81
C LYS A 198 50.75 31.90 -10.57
N ALA A 199 51.22 31.94 -9.32
CA ALA A 199 52.43 31.28 -8.80
C ALA A 199 53.09 31.99 -7.60
N ALA A 200 53.41 31.16 -6.59
CA ALA A 200 54.59 31.19 -5.72
C ALA A 200 54.69 32.11 -4.46
N SER A 201 55.13 31.41 -3.40
CA SER A 201 55.99 31.79 -2.27
C SER A 201 55.45 32.53 -1.02
N VAL A 202 55.39 31.74 0.06
CA VAL A 202 55.56 32.01 1.51
C VAL A 202 56.88 32.79 1.74
N PRO A 203 57.05 33.73 2.73
CA PRO A 203 57.04 33.38 4.16
C PRO A 203 56.62 34.42 5.25
N THR A 204 56.15 33.83 6.37
CA THR A 204 56.38 34.12 7.82
C THR A 204 56.00 35.44 8.54
N VAL A 205 55.37 35.19 9.71
CA VAL A 205 55.36 35.90 11.02
C VAL A 205 54.37 37.07 11.21
N GLY A 206 53.54 36.95 12.25
CA GLY A 206 52.68 38.02 12.76
C GLY A 206 51.61 37.51 13.73
N GLU A 207 51.97 37.45 15.01
CA GLU A 207 51.13 37.18 16.18
C GLU A 207 50.29 38.42 16.53
N SER A 208 48.99 38.25 16.82
CA SER A 208 48.17 39.00 17.82
C SER A 208 46.68 39.16 17.45
N ASP A 209 45.85 38.89 18.45
CA ASP A 209 44.53 39.43 18.80
C ASP A 209 43.34 39.39 17.81
N GLY A 210 42.26 38.79 18.29
CA GLY A 210 40.94 38.91 17.65
C GLY A 210 39.85 38.07 18.28
N SER A 211 39.41 38.46 19.48
CA SER A 211 38.02 38.35 19.97
C SER A 211 37.21 37.11 19.57
N ALA A 212 37.00 36.21 20.54
CA ALA A 212 35.95 35.21 20.49
C ALA A 212 34.60 35.85 20.08
N ILE A 213 34.09 35.48 18.91
CA ILE A 213 32.72 35.76 18.49
C ILE A 213 31.80 35.14 19.55
N PRO A 214 30.91 35.90 20.21
CA PRO A 214 29.91 35.29 21.08
C PRO A 214 29.06 34.34 20.24
N LYS A 215 28.99 33.06 20.65
CA LYS A 215 27.91 32.19 20.19
C LYS A 215 26.63 32.81 20.73
N ASP A 216 25.89 33.51 19.87
CA ASP A 216 24.56 34.03 20.18
C ASP A 216 23.72 32.87 20.73
N MET A 217 23.49 32.89 22.05
CA MET A 217 22.61 31.93 22.70
C MET A 217 21.20 32.30 22.24
N PRO A 218 20.43 31.39 21.62
CA PRO A 218 19.11 31.72 21.10
C PRO A 218 18.25 32.27 22.25
N SER A 219 17.69 33.47 22.04
CA SER A 219 16.89 34.13 23.08
C SER A 219 15.76 33.20 23.53
N GLN A 220 15.39 33.27 24.81
CA GLN A 220 14.35 32.40 25.38
C GLN A 220 13.02 32.49 24.60
N HIS A 221 12.74 33.65 23.98
CA HIS A 221 11.64 33.89 23.06
C HIS A 221 11.74 33.05 21.77
N ASP A 222 12.94 32.93 21.20
CA ASP A 222 13.22 32.13 19.99
C ASP A 222 13.08 30.62 20.26
N THR A 223 13.44 30.17 21.47
CA THR A 223 13.23 28.76 21.85
C THR A 223 11.75 28.40 22.06
N ASN A 224 10.92 29.37 22.47
CA ASN A 224 9.49 29.18 22.67
C ASN A 224 8.72 29.22 21.33
N SER A 225 9.13 30.08 20.40
CA SER A 225 8.56 30.13 19.04
C SER A 225 8.87 28.85 18.26
N GLU A 226 10.10 28.34 18.35
CA GLU A 226 10.52 27.09 17.70
C GLU A 226 9.77 25.88 18.27
N ARG A 227 9.60 25.80 19.59
CA ARG A 227 8.79 24.76 20.24
C ARG A 227 7.34 24.78 19.77
N LYS A 228 6.71 25.97 19.73
CA LYS A 228 5.34 26.13 19.19
C LYS A 228 5.24 25.68 17.74
N ARG A 229 6.23 26.00 16.90
CA ARG A 229 6.27 25.57 15.48
C ARG A 229 6.37 24.05 15.35
N LYS A 230 7.27 23.42 16.11
CA LYS A 230 7.43 21.95 16.11
C LYS A 230 6.15 21.27 16.59
N ALA A 231 5.51 21.80 17.63
CA ALA A 231 4.24 21.30 18.14
C ALA A 231 3.11 21.43 17.08
N LEU A 232 3.00 22.59 16.43
CA LEU A 232 2.02 22.80 15.35
C LEU A 232 2.25 21.87 14.16
N GLN A 233 3.51 21.68 13.73
CA GLN A 233 3.87 20.74 12.67
C GLN A 233 3.56 19.28 13.07
N ALA A 234 3.81 18.90 14.32
CA ALA A 234 3.44 17.59 14.83
C ALA A 234 1.92 17.40 14.80
N LEU A 235 1.16 18.38 15.30
CA LEU A 235 -0.30 18.36 15.30
C LEU A 235 -0.86 18.25 13.88
N LEU A 236 -0.39 19.09 12.95
CA LEU A 236 -0.81 19.04 11.54
C LEU A 236 -0.53 17.68 10.91
N ARG A 237 0.67 17.10 11.14
CA ARG A 237 1.01 15.77 10.63
C ARG A 237 0.08 14.68 11.17
N VAL A 238 -0.21 14.71 12.47
CA VAL A 238 -1.13 13.75 13.11
C VAL A 238 -2.54 13.93 12.55
N SER A 239 -3.04 15.16 12.50
CA SER A 239 -4.37 15.46 11.95
C SER A 239 -4.50 15.00 10.50
N CYS A 240 -3.53 15.31 9.63
CA CYS A 240 -3.53 14.83 8.24
C CYS A 240 -3.56 13.31 8.14
N ARG A 241 -2.84 12.59 9.01
CA ARG A 241 -2.89 11.12 9.06
C ARG A 241 -4.25 10.62 9.50
N MET A 242 -4.86 11.22 10.53
CA MET A 242 -6.19 10.83 10.99
C MET A 242 -7.26 11.01 9.91
N PHE A 243 -7.25 12.16 9.21
CA PHE A 243 -8.11 12.37 8.04
C PHE A 243 -7.82 11.37 6.92
N GLY A 244 -6.54 11.05 6.71
CA GLY A 244 -6.10 10.05 5.75
C GLY A 244 -6.65 8.65 6.04
N TYR A 245 -6.59 8.18 7.29
CA TYR A 245 -7.18 6.89 7.68
C TYR A 245 -8.69 6.86 7.46
N LEU A 246 -9.40 7.94 7.82
CA LEU A 246 -10.83 8.04 7.56
C LEU A 246 -11.14 7.99 6.07
N TRP A 247 -10.37 8.72 5.25
CA TRP A 247 -10.47 8.70 3.79
C TRP A 247 -10.28 7.28 3.22
N VAL A 248 -9.22 6.59 3.64
CA VAL A 248 -8.95 5.21 3.23
C VAL A 248 -10.10 4.27 3.61
N LEU A 249 -10.57 4.36 4.85
CA LEU A 249 -11.70 3.55 5.33
C LEU A 249 -12.94 3.79 4.47
N CYS A 250 -13.33 5.06 4.28
CA CYS A 250 -14.48 5.41 3.45
C CYS A 250 -14.33 4.92 2.01
N TRP A 251 -13.13 5.05 1.42
CA TRP A 251 -12.86 4.60 0.07
C TRP A 251 -13.09 3.10 -0.11
N PHE A 252 -12.53 2.28 0.79
CA PHE A 252 -12.68 0.83 0.72
C PHE A 252 -14.09 0.37 1.03
N VAL A 253 -14.79 1.01 1.97
CA VAL A 253 -16.20 0.72 2.26
C VAL A 253 -17.09 0.99 1.03
N VAL A 254 -16.85 2.10 0.31
CA VAL A 254 -17.65 2.45 -0.88
C VAL A 254 -17.29 1.58 -2.08
N THR A 255 -16.01 1.37 -2.33
CA THR A 255 -15.53 0.69 -3.55
C THR A 255 -15.44 -0.82 -3.42
N GLY A 256 -15.46 -1.37 -2.21
CA GLY A 256 -15.34 -2.81 -1.93
C GLY A 256 -16.56 -3.64 -2.33
N TRP A 257 -17.75 -3.06 -2.40
CA TRP A 257 -19.00 -3.80 -2.62
C TRP A 257 -19.03 -4.76 -3.82
N PRO A 258 -18.52 -4.41 -5.02
CA PRO A 258 -18.44 -5.36 -6.13
C PRO A 258 -17.61 -6.60 -5.78
N PHE A 259 -16.47 -6.43 -5.11
CA PHE A 259 -15.60 -7.51 -4.66
C PHE A 259 -16.34 -8.41 -3.66
N VAL A 260 -16.93 -7.82 -2.62
CA VAL A 260 -17.70 -8.51 -1.58
C VAL A 260 -18.83 -9.34 -2.19
N LYS A 261 -19.59 -8.74 -3.13
CA LYS A 261 -20.65 -9.45 -3.84
C LYS A 261 -20.11 -10.67 -4.57
N ALA A 262 -19.00 -10.57 -5.29
CA ALA A 262 -18.44 -11.73 -5.97
C ALA A 262 -18.07 -12.87 -5.00
N TYR A 263 -17.44 -12.56 -3.86
CA TYR A 263 -17.09 -13.56 -2.84
C TYR A 263 -18.32 -14.20 -2.17
N MET A 264 -19.37 -13.42 -1.93
CA MET A 264 -20.64 -13.93 -1.42
C MET A 264 -21.32 -14.87 -2.42
N HIS A 265 -21.24 -14.59 -3.73
CA HIS A 265 -21.83 -15.46 -4.76
C HIS A 265 -21.10 -16.80 -4.90
N VAL A 266 -19.78 -16.83 -4.70
CA VAL A 266 -19.01 -18.09 -4.67
C VAL A 266 -19.10 -18.82 -3.34
N ARG A 267 -19.97 -18.35 -2.42
CA ARG A 267 -20.25 -18.97 -1.13
C ARG A 267 -18.99 -19.15 -0.28
N MET A 268 -18.07 -18.18 -0.32
CA MET A 268 -16.81 -18.25 0.44
C MET A 268 -17.03 -18.53 1.94
N ALA A 269 -18.14 -18.03 2.52
CA ALA A 269 -18.50 -18.28 3.92
C ALA A 269 -18.73 -19.78 4.24
N ASP A 270 -19.01 -20.60 3.23
CA ASP A 270 -19.24 -22.03 3.36
C ASP A 270 -17.98 -22.86 3.04
N TRP A 271 -16.87 -22.22 2.66
CA TRP A 271 -15.63 -22.94 2.34
C TRP A 271 -14.97 -23.42 3.62
N GLY A 272 -14.62 -24.71 3.66
CA GLY A 272 -13.81 -25.27 4.73
C GLY A 272 -12.39 -24.68 4.72
N LEU A 273 -11.77 -24.54 5.89
CA LEU A 273 -10.38 -24.10 5.98
C LEU A 273 -9.48 -25.11 5.23
N PRO A 274 -8.59 -24.65 4.32
CA PRO A 274 -7.75 -25.53 3.51
C PRO A 274 -6.80 -26.41 4.35
N TYR A 275 -6.50 -25.98 5.58
CA TYR A 275 -5.64 -26.67 6.54
C TYR A 275 -6.38 -27.11 7.79
N SER A 276 -7.60 -27.65 7.68
CA SER A 276 -8.18 -28.40 8.81
C SER A 276 -7.37 -29.69 9.02
N ILE A 277 -6.22 -29.58 9.70
CA ILE A 277 -5.41 -30.73 10.10
C ILE A 277 -6.30 -31.71 10.87
N PHE A 278 -7.18 -31.20 11.73
CA PHE A 278 -8.18 -31.98 12.45
C PHE A 278 -9.17 -32.71 11.53
N GLY A 279 -9.70 -32.08 10.48
CA GLY A 279 -10.59 -32.77 9.53
C GLY A 279 -9.86 -33.85 8.73
N LYS A 280 -8.60 -33.63 8.35
CA LYS A 280 -7.78 -34.66 7.69
C LYS A 280 -7.38 -35.80 8.63
N LEU A 281 -7.09 -35.51 9.90
CA LEU A 281 -6.79 -36.52 10.92
C LEU A 281 -8.03 -37.33 11.32
N VAL A 282 -9.21 -36.72 11.39
CA VAL A 282 -10.48 -37.42 11.61
C VAL A 282 -10.80 -38.34 10.43
N VAL A 283 -10.68 -37.86 9.19
CA VAL A 283 -10.88 -38.69 7.99
C VAL A 283 -9.83 -39.80 7.88
N LEU A 284 -8.58 -39.55 8.28
CA LEU A 284 -7.54 -40.58 8.36
C LEU A 284 -7.81 -41.59 9.48
N GLY A 285 -8.35 -41.15 10.62
CA GLY A 285 -8.79 -42.01 11.71
C GLY A 285 -9.96 -42.90 11.31
N GLU A 286 -11.00 -42.35 10.68
CA GLU A 286 -12.14 -43.11 10.15
C GLU A 286 -11.72 -44.11 9.08
N ARG A 287 -10.78 -43.74 8.18
CA ARG A 287 -10.23 -44.69 7.18
C ARG A 287 -9.38 -45.79 7.81
N ALA A 288 -8.67 -45.51 8.90
CA ALA A 288 -7.92 -46.51 9.65
C ALA A 288 -8.85 -47.50 10.39
N GLU A 289 -9.98 -47.04 10.91
CA GLU A 289 -11.00 -47.92 11.52
C GLU A 289 -11.71 -48.80 10.49
N VAL A 290 -12.01 -48.28 9.30
CA VAL A 290 -12.62 -49.07 8.20
C VAL A 290 -11.65 -50.11 7.64
N LEU A 291 -10.34 -49.84 7.59
CA LEU A 291 -9.31 -50.83 7.23
C LEU A 291 -8.99 -51.81 8.37
N GLY A 292 -9.14 -51.39 9.63
CA GLY A 292 -8.99 -52.23 10.82
C GLY A 292 -10.13 -53.23 11.03
N PHE A 293 -11.31 -53.00 10.42
CA PHE A 293 -12.44 -53.95 10.41
C PHE A 293 -12.40 -54.98 9.27
N CYS A 294 -11.41 -54.93 8.38
CA CYS A 294 -11.18 -55.94 7.34
C CYS A 294 -10.12 -56.99 7.71
N ILE A 295 -9.64 -57.00 8.97
CA ILE A 295 -8.77 -58.05 9.51
C ILE A 295 -9.46 -58.65 10.76
N MET A 296 -10.55 -59.37 10.54
CA MET A 296 -11.03 -60.45 11.42
C MET A 296 -11.82 -61.47 10.60
#